data_AF-A0A1Q8IKP5-F1
#
_entry.id   AF-A0A1Q8IKP5-F1
#
_cell.length_a   1.000
_cell.length_b   1.000
_cell.length_c   1.000
_cell.angle_alpha   90.00
_cell.angle_beta   90.00
_cell.angle_gamma   90.00
#
_symmetry.space_group_name_H-M   'P 1'
#
loop_
_entity.id
_entity.type
_entity.pdbx_description
1 polymer ?
#
loop_
_entity_poly.entity_id
_entity_poly.type
_entity_poly.pdbx_seq_one_letter_code
_entity_poly.pdbx_strand_id
1 'polypeptide(L)'
;MGRFVEGANRNQATLLPECLEDFIAEDNPVRIVDAFVDELDLACMGFEGTTPAITGRPSYHRSVLLKLYIYGYLNRVQSSRRLERECQRNVELMWLTGRLAPDFKTIAEFRRSNGAGIRNVCRRFVVVCRDLKLFTQAVVAIDGSKFKAVNSRDNNFTPNKIAKRQEQIGQSIQRYLDALETADRTQPAEVEAKTERLREKIETLREQMRDLDRAAELLNDLPEKQVSLTDPDSRSMMSQARGTGVVGYNVQVAVDTKHHLIVTHEVTNVGSDRAQLSPMAKAAREAMGRKKLKALADRGY
;
A
#
# COMPACT_ATOMS: atom_id res chain seq x y z
N MET A 1 -18.92 40.00 -33.39
CA MET A 1 -18.82 38.57 -33.73
C MET A 1 -17.87 37.92 -32.75
N GLY A 2 -18.34 36.93 -31.98
CA GLY A 2 -17.55 36.28 -30.94
C GLY A 2 -16.29 35.63 -31.51
N ARG A 3 -15.14 35.92 -30.89
CA ARG A 3 -13.81 35.38 -31.25
C ARG A 3 -13.50 34.05 -30.54
N PHE A 4 -14.47 33.46 -29.85
CA PHE A 4 -14.32 32.22 -29.08
C PHE A 4 -15.35 31.18 -29.52
N VAL A 5 -14.98 29.91 -29.37
CA VAL A 5 -15.92 28.79 -29.46
C VAL A 5 -16.86 28.87 -28.27
N GLU A 6 -18.17 28.97 -28.53
CA GLU A 6 -19.20 29.06 -27.50
C GLU A 6 -19.58 27.65 -26.98
N GLY A 7 -19.75 27.51 -25.67
CA GLY A 7 -20.19 26.26 -25.05
C GLY A 7 -21.70 26.04 -25.15
N ALA A 8 -22.14 24.79 -25.00
CA ALA A 8 -23.56 24.46 -24.92
C ALA A 8 -24.21 25.00 -23.62
N ASN A 9 -25.51 25.31 -23.68
CA ASN A 9 -26.27 25.77 -22.51
C ASN A 9 -26.49 24.60 -21.53
N ARG A 10 -26.10 24.78 -20.25
CA ARG A 10 -26.22 23.76 -19.19
C ARG A 10 -27.65 23.29 -18.91
N ASN A 11 -28.65 24.11 -19.26
CA ASN A 11 -30.06 23.81 -19.04
C ASN A 11 -30.74 23.25 -20.30
N GLN A 12 -30.02 23.08 -21.41
CA GLN A 12 -30.56 22.53 -22.64
C GLN A 12 -30.75 21.01 -22.49
N ALA A 13 -31.99 20.56 -22.51
CA ALA A 13 -32.31 19.13 -22.59
C ALA A 13 -32.01 18.62 -24.01
N THR A 14 -31.22 17.56 -24.12
CA THR A 14 -30.95 16.83 -25.38
C THR A 14 -31.81 15.58 -25.47
N LEU A 15 -32.36 15.30 -26.65
CA LEU A 15 -33.21 14.13 -26.91
C LEU A 15 -32.39 12.83 -27.11
N LEU A 16 -31.11 12.94 -27.49
CA LEU A 16 -30.09 11.88 -27.65
C LEU A 16 -28.69 12.52 -27.43
N PRO A 17 -27.68 11.80 -26.90
CA PRO A 17 -27.62 10.34 -26.75
C PRO A 17 -27.87 9.86 -25.31
N GLU A 18 -28.77 8.90 -25.12
CA GLU A 18 -29.05 8.31 -23.79
C GLU A 18 -28.28 7.02 -23.50
N CYS A 19 -27.59 6.44 -24.50
CA CYS A 19 -26.81 5.22 -24.28
C CYS A 19 -25.41 5.56 -23.79
N LEU A 20 -24.91 4.79 -22.82
CA LEU A 20 -23.59 5.03 -22.23
C LEU A 20 -22.47 4.92 -23.27
N GLU A 21 -22.64 4.09 -24.30
CA GLU A 21 -21.65 3.87 -25.36
C GLU A 21 -21.28 5.15 -26.11
N ASP A 22 -22.23 6.05 -26.30
CA ASP A 22 -22.01 7.30 -27.05
C ASP A 22 -21.05 8.26 -26.33
N PHE A 23 -20.83 8.07 -25.03
CA PHE A 23 -19.96 8.93 -24.23
C PHE A 23 -18.49 8.48 -24.21
N ILE A 24 -18.20 7.27 -24.68
CA ILE A 24 -16.87 6.67 -24.60
C ILE A 24 -16.40 6.29 -25.99
N ALA A 25 -15.35 6.96 -26.48
CA ALA A 25 -14.74 6.64 -27.75
C ALA A 25 -14.24 5.18 -27.81
N GLU A 26 -14.22 4.59 -29.02
CA GLU A 26 -13.81 3.19 -29.24
C GLU A 26 -12.36 2.90 -28.81
N ASP A 27 -11.49 3.90 -28.89
CA ASP A 27 -10.07 3.83 -28.52
C ASP A 27 -9.81 4.16 -27.04
N ASN A 28 -10.86 4.43 -26.25
CA ASN A 28 -10.69 4.75 -24.83
C ASN A 28 -10.16 3.53 -24.06
N PRO A 29 -9.05 3.67 -23.29
CA PRO A 29 -8.46 2.58 -22.51
C PRO A 29 -9.39 1.89 -21.50
N VAL A 30 -10.46 2.55 -21.05
CA VAL A 30 -11.45 1.95 -20.12
C VAL A 30 -12.09 0.70 -20.72
N ARG A 31 -12.24 0.64 -22.04
CA ARG A 31 -12.79 -0.52 -22.77
C ARG A 31 -11.88 -1.74 -22.66
N ILE A 32 -10.56 -1.54 -22.53
CA ILE A 32 -9.61 -2.63 -22.31
C ILE A 32 -9.81 -3.24 -20.92
N VAL A 33 -10.08 -2.40 -19.91
CA VAL A 33 -10.38 -2.88 -18.55
C VAL A 33 -11.65 -3.72 -18.55
N ASP A 34 -12.68 -3.25 -19.24
CA ASP A 34 -13.97 -3.91 -19.38
C ASP A 34 -13.81 -5.30 -20.02
N ALA A 35 -13.27 -5.33 -21.24
CA ALA A 35 -13.05 -6.56 -22.02
C ALA A 35 -12.11 -7.53 -21.29
N PHE A 36 -11.04 -7.05 -20.67
CA PHE A 36 -10.11 -7.92 -19.96
C PHE A 36 -10.79 -8.60 -18.77
N VAL A 37 -11.59 -7.88 -17.99
CA VAL A 37 -12.23 -8.44 -16.78
C VAL A 37 -13.38 -9.39 -17.13
N ASP A 38 -14.12 -9.13 -18.20
CA ASP A 38 -15.25 -9.99 -18.59
C ASP A 38 -14.81 -11.35 -19.12
N GLU A 39 -13.59 -11.45 -19.66
CA GLU A 39 -12.99 -12.71 -20.07
C GLU A 39 -12.41 -13.54 -18.89
N LEU A 40 -12.50 -13.06 -17.66
CA LEU A 40 -11.97 -13.75 -16.48
C LEU A 40 -13.04 -14.62 -15.80
N ASP A 41 -12.69 -15.89 -15.59
CA ASP A 41 -13.42 -16.73 -14.62
C ASP A 41 -13.02 -16.35 -13.19
N LEU A 42 -13.77 -15.43 -12.61
CA LEU A 42 -13.50 -14.92 -11.26
C LEU A 42 -13.63 -16.01 -10.18
N ALA A 43 -14.50 -17.01 -10.37
CA ALA A 43 -14.64 -18.09 -9.40
C ALA A 43 -13.38 -18.96 -9.38
N CYS A 44 -12.90 -19.39 -10.55
CA CYS A 44 -11.64 -20.13 -10.67
C CYS A 44 -10.42 -19.32 -10.25
N MET A 45 -10.47 -17.99 -10.35
CA MET A 45 -9.40 -17.12 -9.86
C MET A 45 -9.37 -16.95 -8.35
N GLY A 46 -10.36 -17.47 -7.60
CA GLY A 46 -10.40 -17.40 -6.14
C GLY A 46 -11.05 -16.14 -5.60
N PHE A 47 -11.99 -15.55 -6.35
CA PHE A 47 -12.90 -14.55 -5.80
C PHE A 47 -14.07 -15.24 -5.10
N GLU A 48 -14.34 -14.84 -3.86
CA GLU A 48 -15.45 -15.38 -3.08
C GLU A 48 -16.75 -14.57 -3.28
N GLY A 49 -17.89 -15.23 -3.08
CA GLY A 49 -19.21 -14.60 -3.24
C GLY A 49 -19.52 -14.21 -4.68
N THR A 50 -19.08 -15.02 -5.65
CA THR A 50 -19.49 -14.94 -7.05
C THR A 50 -20.93 -15.40 -7.25
N THR A 51 -21.42 -16.30 -6.40
CA THR A 51 -22.84 -16.67 -6.29
C THR A 51 -23.54 -15.81 -5.23
N PRO A 52 -24.61 -15.09 -5.60
CA PRO A 52 -25.41 -14.32 -4.64
C PRO A 52 -26.04 -15.22 -3.58
N ALA A 53 -26.21 -14.70 -2.37
CA ALA A 53 -27.01 -15.35 -1.34
C ALA A 53 -28.48 -15.40 -1.78
N ILE A 54 -29.19 -16.46 -1.35
CA ILE A 54 -30.62 -16.66 -1.66
C ILE A 54 -31.49 -15.59 -0.97
N THR A 55 -31.03 -15.04 0.15
CA THR A 55 -31.76 -14.06 0.95
C THR A 55 -30.94 -12.80 1.21
N GLY A 56 -31.63 -11.68 1.44
CA GLY A 56 -31.02 -10.37 1.69
C GLY A 56 -30.85 -9.53 0.42
N ARG A 57 -30.22 -8.36 0.57
CA ARG A 57 -29.91 -7.48 -0.57
C ARG A 57 -28.79 -8.11 -1.41
N PRO A 58 -28.95 -8.26 -2.73
CA PRO A 58 -27.89 -8.75 -3.60
C PRO A 58 -26.62 -7.91 -3.49
N SER A 59 -25.47 -8.58 -3.45
CA SER A 59 -24.16 -7.93 -3.51
C SER A 59 -23.87 -7.42 -4.93
N TYR A 60 -22.97 -6.44 -5.04
CA TYR A 60 -22.39 -6.09 -6.33
C TYR A 60 -21.60 -7.28 -6.89
N HIS A 61 -21.72 -7.50 -8.20
CA HIS A 61 -20.92 -8.51 -8.89
C HIS A 61 -19.42 -8.18 -8.76
N ARG A 62 -18.59 -9.21 -8.59
CA ARG A 62 -17.15 -9.04 -8.35
C ARG A 62 -16.41 -8.43 -9.53
N SER A 63 -16.89 -8.65 -10.76
CA SER A 63 -16.31 -8.03 -11.96
C SER A 63 -16.41 -6.51 -11.90
N VAL A 64 -17.54 -5.95 -11.46
CA VAL A 64 -17.74 -4.48 -11.34
C VAL A 64 -16.74 -3.88 -10.36
N LEU A 65 -16.54 -4.53 -9.21
CA LEU A 65 -15.59 -4.07 -8.19
C LEU A 65 -14.14 -4.22 -8.66
N LEU A 66 -13.82 -5.28 -9.40
CA LEU A 66 -12.50 -5.47 -10.01
C LEU A 66 -12.21 -4.43 -11.09
N LYS A 67 -13.15 -4.19 -12.01
CA LYS A 67 -13.08 -3.14 -13.04
C LYS A 67 -12.81 -1.77 -12.41
N LEU A 68 -13.60 -1.40 -11.39
CA LEU A 68 -13.43 -0.15 -10.64
C LEU A 68 -12.04 -0.07 -9.98
N TYR A 69 -11.57 -1.18 -9.41
CA TYR A 69 -10.26 -1.24 -8.75
C TYR A 69 -9.12 -1.04 -9.75
N ILE A 70 -9.13 -1.75 -10.89
CA ILE A 70 -8.13 -1.62 -11.95
C ILE A 70 -8.14 -0.20 -12.52
N TYR A 71 -9.33 0.33 -12.83
CA TYR A 71 -9.50 1.72 -13.28
C TYR A 71 -8.87 2.71 -12.30
N GLY A 72 -9.12 2.53 -11.00
CA GLY A 72 -8.55 3.36 -9.94
C GLY A 72 -7.03 3.38 -9.97
N TYR A 73 -6.37 2.24 -10.15
CA TYR A 73 -4.91 2.19 -10.24
C TYR A 73 -4.37 2.88 -11.48
N LEU A 74 -4.97 2.62 -12.65
CA LEU A 74 -4.58 3.25 -13.92
C LEU A 74 -4.68 4.78 -13.85
N ASN A 75 -5.73 5.28 -13.20
CA ASN A 75 -5.99 6.72 -13.08
C ASN A 75 -5.44 7.35 -11.79
N ARG A 76 -4.61 6.63 -11.03
CA ARG A 76 -4.00 7.09 -9.76
C ARG A 76 -5.05 7.54 -8.70
N VAL A 77 -6.23 6.91 -8.71
CA VAL A 77 -7.31 7.07 -7.74
C VAL A 77 -7.33 5.88 -6.78
N GLN A 78 -6.47 5.93 -5.75
CA GLN A 78 -6.30 4.82 -4.81
C GLN A 78 -7.27 4.83 -3.61
N SER A 79 -7.93 5.97 -3.36
CA SER A 79 -8.82 6.13 -2.22
C SER A 79 -10.22 5.61 -2.54
N SER A 80 -10.73 4.65 -1.75
CA SER A 80 -12.09 4.12 -1.91
C SER A 80 -13.16 5.22 -1.85
N ARG A 81 -13.00 6.23 -1.00
CA ARG A 81 -13.91 7.40 -0.92
C ARG A 81 -13.81 8.31 -2.14
N ARG A 82 -12.64 8.34 -2.79
CA ARG A 82 -12.51 9.08 -4.05
C ARG A 82 -13.14 8.26 -5.18
N LEU A 83 -12.91 6.95 -5.25
CA LEU A 83 -13.56 6.06 -6.22
C LEU A 83 -15.08 6.13 -6.14
N GLU A 84 -15.67 6.05 -4.94
CA GLU A 84 -17.11 6.24 -4.71
C GLU A 84 -17.63 7.55 -5.33
N ARG A 85 -16.93 8.66 -5.11
CA ARG A 85 -17.28 9.96 -5.70
C ARG A 85 -17.11 9.97 -7.22
N GLU A 86 -16.06 9.33 -7.74
CA GLU A 86 -15.85 9.25 -9.19
C GLU A 86 -16.94 8.40 -9.86
N CYS A 87 -17.43 7.31 -9.27
CA CYS A 87 -18.55 6.53 -9.81
C CYS A 87 -19.82 7.35 -10.05
N GLN A 88 -19.99 8.45 -9.32
CA GLN A 88 -21.18 9.33 -9.41
C GLN A 88 -21.03 10.46 -10.43
N ARG A 89 -19.83 10.75 -10.94
CA ARG A 89 -19.58 11.95 -11.77
C ARG A 89 -18.70 11.71 -13.00
N ASN A 90 -17.89 10.66 -12.98
CA ASN A 90 -16.96 10.35 -14.05
C ASN A 90 -17.67 9.46 -15.07
N VAL A 91 -17.77 9.95 -16.30
CA VAL A 91 -18.48 9.29 -17.39
C VAL A 91 -17.88 7.92 -17.75
N GLU A 92 -16.55 7.77 -17.65
CA GLU A 92 -15.88 6.48 -17.89
C GLU A 92 -16.27 5.44 -16.85
N LEU A 93 -16.39 5.85 -15.59
CA LEU A 93 -16.83 4.95 -14.53
C LEU A 93 -18.32 4.66 -14.62
N MET A 94 -19.15 5.65 -14.96
CA MET A 94 -20.56 5.41 -15.22
C MET A 94 -20.76 4.41 -16.35
N TRP A 95 -19.95 4.49 -17.41
CA TRP A 95 -19.92 3.50 -18.48
C TRP A 95 -19.46 2.13 -17.97
N LEU A 96 -18.27 2.06 -17.36
CA LEU A 96 -17.62 0.82 -16.92
C LEU A 96 -18.44 0.04 -15.88
N THR A 97 -19.18 0.73 -15.01
CA THR A 97 -19.98 0.09 -13.96
C THR A 97 -21.47 0.01 -14.30
N GLY A 98 -21.91 0.49 -15.47
CA GLY A 98 -23.32 0.61 -15.80
C GLY A 98 -24.09 1.50 -14.81
N ARG A 99 -23.47 2.61 -14.38
CA ARG A 99 -23.96 3.57 -13.36
C ARG A 99 -24.11 3.00 -11.95
N LEU A 100 -23.57 1.81 -11.67
CA LEU A 100 -23.44 1.33 -10.30
C LEU A 100 -22.43 2.19 -9.54
N ALA A 101 -22.83 2.69 -8.36
CA ALA A 101 -21.96 3.46 -7.48
C ALA A 101 -21.82 2.75 -6.11
N PRO A 102 -20.94 1.74 -6.00
CA PRO A 102 -20.62 1.11 -4.72
C PRO A 102 -20.05 2.12 -3.72
N ASP A 103 -20.43 1.98 -2.45
CA ASP A 103 -19.90 2.84 -1.39
C ASP A 103 -18.42 2.52 -1.07
N PHE A 104 -17.75 3.45 -0.39
CA PHE A 104 -16.32 3.26 -0.07
C PHE A 104 -16.04 2.02 0.80
N LYS A 105 -17.01 1.59 1.62
CA LYS A 105 -16.87 0.42 2.51
C LYS A 105 -16.83 -0.86 1.67
N THR A 106 -17.73 -0.99 0.71
CA THR A 106 -17.81 -2.11 -0.23
C THR A 106 -16.53 -2.22 -1.05
N ILE A 107 -16.02 -1.10 -1.57
CA ILE A 107 -14.78 -1.05 -2.34
C ILE A 107 -13.58 -1.47 -1.47
N ALA A 108 -13.49 -0.94 -0.23
CA ALA A 108 -12.41 -1.27 0.68
C ALA A 108 -12.45 -2.75 1.12
N GLU A 109 -13.64 -3.28 1.39
CA GLU A 109 -13.86 -4.68 1.75
C GLU A 109 -13.44 -5.62 0.63
N PHE A 110 -13.84 -5.30 -0.60
CA PHE A 110 -13.46 -6.08 -1.78
C PHE A 110 -11.93 -6.22 -1.90
N ARG A 111 -11.19 -5.11 -1.75
CA ARG A 111 -9.72 -5.14 -1.76
C ARG A 111 -9.16 -6.01 -0.65
N ARG A 112 -9.70 -5.90 0.57
CA ARG A 112 -9.20 -6.62 1.76
C ARG A 112 -9.35 -8.13 1.58
N SER A 113 -10.49 -8.57 1.08
CA SER A 113 -10.89 -9.98 1.12
C SER A 113 -10.49 -10.77 -0.14
N ASN A 114 -10.09 -10.11 -1.23
CA ASN A 114 -9.80 -10.77 -2.51
C ASN A 114 -8.32 -10.71 -2.93
N GLY A 115 -7.38 -10.58 -1.99
CA GLY A 115 -5.95 -10.45 -2.29
C GLY A 115 -5.37 -11.60 -3.13
N ALA A 116 -5.79 -12.85 -2.86
CA ALA A 116 -5.38 -14.00 -3.66
C ALA A 116 -5.93 -13.93 -5.09
N GLY A 117 -7.21 -13.57 -5.25
CA GLY A 117 -7.86 -13.37 -6.54
C GLY A 117 -7.16 -12.31 -7.38
N ILE A 118 -6.86 -11.15 -6.80
CA ILE A 118 -6.15 -10.07 -7.50
C ILE A 118 -4.76 -10.52 -7.99
N ARG A 119 -4.01 -11.30 -7.18
CA ARG A 119 -2.73 -11.87 -7.63
C ARG A 119 -2.91 -12.81 -8.83
N ASN A 120 -3.96 -13.63 -8.83
CA ASN A 120 -4.28 -14.53 -9.95
C ASN A 120 -4.66 -13.75 -11.22
N VAL A 121 -5.39 -12.64 -11.09
CA VAL A 121 -5.68 -11.72 -12.21
C VAL A 121 -4.39 -11.16 -12.80
N CYS A 122 -3.45 -10.69 -11.97
CA CYS A 122 -2.15 -10.24 -12.45
C CYS A 122 -1.36 -11.35 -13.17
N ARG A 123 -1.37 -12.59 -12.65
CA ARG A 123 -0.75 -13.74 -13.33
C ARG A 123 -1.40 -14.00 -14.69
N ARG A 124 -2.73 -13.92 -14.78
CA ARG A 124 -3.44 -14.09 -16.06
C ARG A 124 -3.05 -13.00 -17.06
N PHE A 125 -2.91 -11.75 -16.62
CA PHE A 125 -2.44 -10.65 -17.45
C PHE A 125 -1.04 -10.93 -18.04
N VAL A 126 -0.10 -11.41 -17.21
CA VAL A 126 1.24 -11.81 -17.67
C VAL A 126 1.17 -12.94 -18.71
N VAL A 127 0.28 -13.92 -18.52
CA VAL A 127 0.06 -14.97 -19.52
C VAL A 127 -0.46 -14.38 -20.84
N VAL A 128 -1.43 -13.46 -20.79
CA VAL A 128 -1.92 -12.76 -21.98
C VAL A 128 -0.79 -12.01 -22.70
N CYS A 129 0.04 -11.26 -21.96
CA CYS A 129 1.20 -10.58 -22.55
C CYS A 129 2.18 -11.55 -23.21
N ARG A 130 2.36 -12.74 -22.64
CA ARG A 130 3.19 -13.80 -23.23
C ARG A 130 2.59 -14.32 -24.53
N ASP A 131 1.29 -14.57 -24.56
CA ASP A 131 0.57 -15.10 -25.72
C ASP A 131 0.55 -14.07 -26.88
N LEU A 132 0.46 -12.79 -26.54
CA LEU A 132 0.65 -11.65 -27.45
C LEU A 132 2.11 -11.41 -27.86
N LYS A 133 3.04 -12.28 -27.43
CA LYS A 133 4.47 -12.20 -27.73
C LYS A 133 5.12 -10.88 -27.30
N LEU A 134 4.64 -10.27 -26.22
CA LEU A 134 5.27 -9.07 -25.64
C LEU A 134 6.57 -9.44 -24.88
N PHE A 135 6.67 -10.65 -24.32
CA PHE A 135 7.90 -11.17 -23.69
C PHE A 135 8.84 -11.88 -24.69
N THR A 136 9.21 -11.17 -25.75
CA THR A 136 10.01 -11.74 -26.86
C THR A 136 11.46 -12.02 -26.47
N GLN A 137 12.09 -11.12 -25.71
CA GLN A 137 13.47 -11.30 -25.26
C GLN A 137 13.50 -11.96 -23.89
N ALA A 138 14.33 -12.98 -23.69
CA ALA A 138 14.51 -13.61 -22.39
C ALA A 138 15.51 -12.81 -21.52
N VAL A 139 15.28 -11.49 -21.43
CA VAL A 139 16.12 -10.55 -20.68
C VAL A 139 15.22 -9.74 -19.76
N VAL A 140 15.57 -9.68 -18.48
CA VAL A 140 14.86 -8.87 -17.48
C VAL A 140 15.84 -8.01 -16.70
N ALA A 141 15.38 -6.82 -16.30
CA ALA A 141 16.01 -6.02 -15.27
C ALA A 141 15.31 -6.29 -13.94
N ILE A 142 16.08 -6.56 -12.89
CA ILE A 142 15.61 -6.82 -11.53
C ILE A 142 16.09 -5.68 -10.65
N ASP A 143 15.13 -5.05 -9.96
CA ASP A 143 15.40 -3.96 -9.04
C ASP A 143 14.48 -4.01 -7.81
N GLY A 144 14.97 -3.44 -6.72
CA GLY A 144 14.41 -3.53 -5.39
C GLY A 144 14.09 -2.13 -4.87
N SER A 145 12.84 -1.91 -4.47
CA SER A 145 12.39 -0.62 -3.95
C SER A 145 11.81 -0.76 -2.55
N LYS A 146 12.26 0.09 -1.62
CA LYS A 146 11.73 0.11 -0.25
C LYS A 146 10.50 0.99 -0.17
N PHE A 147 9.35 0.40 0.14
CA PHE A 147 8.05 1.09 0.22
C PHE A 147 7.70 1.32 1.68
N LYS A 148 7.32 2.55 2.02
CA LYS A 148 6.97 2.92 3.39
C LYS A 148 5.66 2.23 3.79
N ALA A 149 5.67 1.58 4.95
CA ALA A 149 4.48 0.99 5.56
C ALA A 149 3.60 2.07 6.22
N VAL A 150 2.41 1.68 6.66
CA VAL A 150 1.59 2.49 7.57
C VAL A 150 2.10 2.28 9.00
N ASN A 151 3.40 2.50 9.22
CA ASN A 151 4.02 2.49 10.52
C ASN A 151 5.10 3.58 10.59
N SER A 152 5.08 4.34 11.69
CA SER A 152 6.10 5.35 11.92
C SER A 152 7.39 4.69 12.42
N ARG A 153 8.51 5.41 12.32
CA ARG A 153 9.79 4.92 12.88
C ARG A 153 9.73 4.79 14.39
N ASP A 154 8.95 5.63 15.06
CA ASP A 154 8.84 5.68 16.51
C ASP A 154 7.93 4.57 17.03
N ASN A 155 6.98 4.11 16.21
CA ASN A 155 6.12 2.96 16.48
C ASN A 155 6.76 1.62 16.05
N ASN A 156 8.08 1.60 15.87
CA ASN A 156 8.84 0.40 15.56
C ASN A 156 9.96 0.19 16.58
N PHE A 157 9.88 -0.90 17.32
CA PHE A 157 10.72 -1.23 18.46
C PHE A 157 11.70 -2.33 18.12
N THR A 158 12.95 -2.11 18.50
CA THR A 158 14.05 -3.08 18.47
C THR A 158 14.81 -2.98 19.79
N PRO A 159 15.55 -4.02 20.24
CA PRO A 159 16.30 -3.99 21.49
C PRO A 159 17.18 -2.75 21.63
N ASN A 160 17.92 -2.38 20.57
CA ASN A 160 18.77 -1.20 20.57
C ASN A 160 17.99 0.12 20.70
N LYS A 161 16.80 0.21 20.08
CA LYS A 161 15.95 1.39 20.21
C LYS A 161 15.35 1.51 21.59
N ILE A 162 14.93 0.39 22.19
CA ILE A 162 14.41 0.38 23.55
C ILE A 162 15.51 0.81 24.53
N ALA A 163 16.69 0.19 24.46
CA ALA A 163 17.81 0.54 25.32
C ALA A 163 18.17 2.03 25.22
N LYS A 164 18.26 2.56 23.99
CA LYS A 164 18.53 3.99 23.76
C LYS A 164 17.41 4.89 24.31
N ARG A 165 16.16 4.47 24.21
CA ARG A 165 15.01 5.23 24.73
C ARG A 165 14.99 5.21 26.27
N GLN A 166 15.27 4.06 26.88
CA GLN A 166 15.41 3.93 28.33
C GLN A 166 16.53 4.83 28.85
N GLU A 167 17.68 4.86 28.19
CA GLU A 167 18.79 5.77 28.55
C GLU A 167 18.36 7.25 28.50
N GLN A 168 17.68 7.66 27.42
CA GLN A 168 17.17 9.04 27.27
C GLN A 168 16.14 9.42 28.35
N ILE A 169 15.23 8.50 28.68
CA ILE A 169 14.24 8.70 29.75
C ILE A 169 14.97 8.79 31.09
N GLY A 170 15.95 7.92 31.35
CA GLY A 170 16.77 7.95 32.56
C GLY A 170 17.49 9.29 32.75
N GLN A 171 18.13 9.80 31.70
CA GLN A 171 18.76 11.13 31.70
C GLN A 171 17.74 12.26 31.95
N SER A 172 16.53 12.14 31.42
CA SER A 172 15.46 13.13 31.61
C SER A 172 14.92 13.12 33.04
N ILE A 173 14.73 11.94 33.63
CA ILE A 173 14.35 11.77 35.03
C ILE A 173 15.43 12.38 35.93
N GLN A 174 16.71 12.07 35.68
CA GLN A 174 17.81 12.63 36.46
C GLN A 174 17.80 14.17 36.41
N ARG A 175 17.66 14.74 35.21
CA ARG A 175 17.57 16.20 35.04
C ARG A 175 16.41 16.82 35.84
N TYR A 176 15.26 16.15 35.91
CA TYR A 176 14.12 16.64 36.70
C TYR A 176 14.34 16.48 38.20
N LEU A 177 15.00 15.40 38.65
CA LEU A 177 15.39 15.23 40.05
C LEU A 177 16.38 16.31 40.49
N ASP A 178 17.39 16.62 39.68
CA ASP A 178 18.37 17.69 39.97
C ASP A 178 17.68 19.07 40.06
N ALA A 179 16.68 19.31 39.20
CA ALA A 179 15.89 20.54 39.21
C ALA A 179 15.02 20.66 40.48
N LEU A 180 14.45 19.54 40.95
CA LEU A 180 13.71 19.49 42.22
C LEU A 180 14.63 19.77 43.42
N GLU A 181 15.82 19.16 43.45
CA GLU A 181 16.79 19.39 44.53
C GLU A 181 17.26 20.86 44.57
N THR A 182 17.44 21.48 43.40
CA THR A 182 17.81 22.90 43.30
C THR A 182 16.68 23.82 43.79
N ALA A 183 15.43 23.49 43.44
CA ALA A 183 14.23 24.20 43.86
C ALA A 183 14.05 24.16 45.39
N ASP A 184 14.24 22.99 46.01
CA ASP A 184 14.15 22.83 47.47
C ASP A 184 15.20 23.67 48.22
N ARG A 185 16.38 23.89 47.62
CA ARG A 185 17.46 24.72 48.19
C ARG A 185 17.23 26.23 48.07
N THR A 186 16.34 26.70 47.20
CA THR A 186 16.23 28.13 46.84
C THR A 186 14.97 28.85 47.35
N GLN A 187 13.99 28.14 47.95
CA GLN A 187 12.78 28.64 48.64
C GLN A 187 12.16 30.00 48.19
N PRO A 188 11.59 30.12 46.98
CA PRO A 188 10.52 31.09 46.69
C PRO A 188 9.16 30.40 46.54
N ALA A 189 8.09 31.03 47.02
CA ALA A 189 6.71 30.51 46.97
C ALA A 189 6.17 30.25 45.53
N GLU A 190 6.77 30.83 44.48
CA GLU A 190 6.43 30.55 43.07
C GLU A 190 6.87 29.16 42.58
N VAL A 191 7.60 28.39 43.39
CA VAL A 191 8.23 27.13 42.98
C VAL A 191 7.35 25.90 43.23
N GLU A 192 6.38 25.94 44.16
CA GLU A 192 5.51 24.78 44.48
C GLU A 192 4.75 24.23 43.27
N ALA A 193 4.12 25.09 42.47
CA ALA A 193 3.41 24.66 41.25
C ALA A 193 4.35 24.09 40.16
N LYS A 194 5.62 24.52 40.13
CA LYS A 194 6.65 23.98 39.23
C LYS A 194 7.16 22.63 39.74
N THR A 195 7.30 22.46 41.05
CA THR A 195 7.70 21.22 41.72
C THR A 195 6.66 20.11 41.50
N GLU A 196 5.36 20.40 41.68
CA GLU A 196 4.29 19.43 41.42
C GLU A 196 4.26 19.00 39.94
N ARG A 197 4.38 19.96 39.00
CA ARG A 197 4.45 19.65 37.56
C ARG A 197 5.68 18.80 37.20
N LEU A 198 6.81 18.98 37.88
CA LEU A 198 8.01 18.16 37.68
C LEU A 198 7.81 16.74 38.23
N ARG A 199 7.16 16.60 39.39
CA ARG A 199 6.80 15.29 39.96
C ARG A 199 5.87 14.51 39.04
N GLU A 200 4.82 15.15 38.51
CA GLU A 200 3.93 14.55 37.51
C GLU A 200 4.69 14.04 36.28
N LYS A 201 5.61 14.85 35.75
CA LYS A 201 6.44 14.46 34.60
C LYS A 201 7.36 13.28 34.90
N ILE A 202 7.96 13.24 36.09
CA ILE A 202 8.80 12.11 36.52
C ILE A 202 7.96 10.84 36.57
N GLU A 203 6.74 10.90 37.12
CA GLU A 203 5.87 9.72 37.19
C GLU A 203 5.46 9.24 35.79
N THR A 204 5.08 10.15 34.89
CA THR A 204 4.81 9.80 33.48
C THR A 204 6.02 9.14 32.81
N LEU A 205 7.24 9.64 33.05
CA LEU A 205 8.47 9.06 32.50
C LEU A 205 8.78 7.68 33.10
N ARG A 206 8.49 7.46 34.40
CA ARG A 206 8.62 6.15 35.05
C ARG A 206 7.60 5.14 34.52
N GLU A 207 6.37 5.58 34.24
CA GLU A 207 5.37 4.75 33.55
C GLU A 207 5.86 4.34 32.16
N GLN A 208 6.37 5.30 31.37
CA GLN A 208 6.95 5.00 30.05
C GLN A 208 8.14 4.02 30.14
N MET A 209 8.97 4.12 31.18
CA MET A 209 10.06 3.15 31.41
C MET A 209 9.50 1.74 31.63
N ARG A 210 8.48 1.60 32.49
CA ARG A 210 7.82 0.32 32.76
C ARG A 210 7.16 -0.28 31.51
N ASP A 211 6.59 0.55 30.64
CA ASP A 211 6.03 0.12 29.35
C ASP A 211 7.12 -0.39 28.40
N LEU A 212 8.28 0.28 28.37
CA LEU A 212 9.43 -0.14 27.56
C LEU A 212 10.04 -1.44 28.09
N ASP A 213 10.11 -1.65 29.40
CA ASP A 213 10.57 -2.90 30.02
C ASP A 213 9.66 -4.07 29.59
N ARG A 214 8.34 -3.89 29.70
CA ARG A 214 7.35 -4.87 29.22
C ARG A 214 7.50 -5.15 27.72
N ALA A 215 7.73 -4.11 26.91
CA ALA A 215 7.96 -4.28 25.48
C ALA A 215 9.28 -5.03 25.19
N ALA A 216 10.32 -4.82 26.00
CA ALA A 216 11.61 -5.51 25.88
C ALA A 216 11.47 -7.01 26.19
N GLU A 217 10.70 -7.37 27.21
CA GLU A 217 10.39 -8.76 27.55
C GLU A 217 9.67 -9.47 26.40
N LEU A 218 8.61 -8.85 25.86
CA LEU A 218 7.87 -9.38 24.71
C LEU A 218 8.74 -9.56 23.46
N LEU A 219 9.76 -8.72 23.28
CA LEU A 219 10.69 -8.81 22.15
C LEU A 219 11.65 -10.01 22.25
N ASN A 220 11.93 -10.52 23.45
CA ASN A 220 12.83 -11.67 23.62
C ASN A 220 12.20 -12.96 23.08
N ASP A 221 10.87 -13.07 23.15
CA ASP A 221 10.12 -14.24 22.66
C ASP A 221 9.91 -14.21 21.14
N LEU A 222 10.19 -13.08 20.49
CA LEU A 222 10.02 -12.91 19.06
C LEU A 222 11.31 -13.26 18.28
N PRO A 223 11.22 -14.11 17.24
CA PRO A 223 12.40 -14.59 16.51
C PRO A 223 13.20 -13.46 15.83
N GLU A 224 12.52 -12.41 15.37
CA GLU A 224 13.15 -11.29 14.66
C GLU A 224 13.52 -10.11 15.57
N LYS A 225 13.21 -10.20 16.88
CA LYS A 225 13.46 -9.14 17.89
C LYS A 225 13.08 -7.74 17.39
N GLN A 226 11.95 -7.65 16.70
CA GLN A 226 11.40 -6.39 16.20
C GLN A 226 9.87 -6.43 16.25
N VAL A 227 9.25 -5.31 16.64
CA VAL A 227 7.78 -5.14 16.65
C VAL A 227 7.39 -3.81 16.03
N SER A 228 6.42 -3.86 15.12
CA SER A 228 5.75 -2.71 14.53
C SER A 228 4.31 -2.64 15.04
N LEU A 229 3.88 -1.51 15.62
CA LEU A 229 2.58 -1.43 16.31
C LEU A 229 1.38 -1.32 15.37
N THR A 230 1.46 -0.51 14.32
CA THR A 230 0.31 -0.26 13.42
C THR A 230 0.30 -1.15 12.19
N ASP A 231 1.46 -1.63 11.76
CA ASP A 231 1.63 -2.52 10.62
C ASP A 231 2.59 -3.66 11.02
N PRO A 232 2.08 -4.74 11.63
CA PRO A 232 2.88 -5.78 12.29
C PRO A 232 3.88 -6.50 11.37
N ASP A 233 3.58 -6.56 10.07
CA ASP A 233 4.44 -7.22 9.08
C ASP A 233 5.57 -6.29 8.61
N SER A 234 5.45 -4.98 8.79
CA SER A 234 6.48 -4.04 8.35
C SER A 234 7.81 -4.20 9.11
N ARG A 235 8.93 -4.01 8.42
CA ARG A 235 10.28 -4.12 8.99
C ARG A 235 11.13 -2.88 8.79
N SER A 236 12.15 -2.74 9.64
CA SER A 236 13.08 -1.62 9.58
C SER A 236 14.14 -1.94 8.54
N MET A 237 14.28 -1.08 7.54
CA MET A 237 15.14 -1.30 6.39
C MET A 237 16.05 -0.10 6.18
N MET A 238 17.29 -0.34 5.75
CA MET A 238 18.18 0.74 5.36
C MET A 238 17.75 1.30 4.00
N SER A 239 17.62 2.61 3.88
CA SER A 239 17.35 3.29 2.61
C SER A 239 18.61 3.99 2.12
N GLN A 240 18.93 3.83 0.83
CA GLN A 240 20.13 4.41 0.22
C GLN A 240 20.10 5.95 0.17
N ALA A 241 18.91 6.58 0.21
CA ALA A 241 18.79 8.00 -0.14
C ALA A 241 19.07 9.00 1.00
N ARG A 242 18.97 8.61 2.28
CA ARG A 242 18.94 9.61 3.39
C ARG A 242 19.59 9.19 4.72
N GLY A 243 20.38 8.12 4.76
CA GLY A 243 21.03 7.67 6.00
C GLY A 243 20.07 7.35 7.16
N THR A 244 18.75 7.31 6.89
CA THR A 244 17.71 7.08 7.88
C THR A 244 16.88 5.89 7.45
N GLY A 245 16.78 4.87 8.32
CA GLY A 245 16.06 3.64 8.01
C GLY A 245 14.58 3.89 7.74
N VAL A 246 13.97 3.17 6.80
CA VAL A 246 12.52 3.22 6.52
C VAL A 246 11.87 2.02 7.19
N VAL A 247 10.71 2.21 7.83
CA VAL A 247 9.88 1.09 8.27
C VAL A 247 8.91 0.80 7.14
N GLY A 248 8.96 -0.42 6.60
CA GLY A 248 8.35 -0.69 5.31
C GLY A 248 8.54 -2.11 4.83
N TYR A 249 8.34 -2.24 3.52
CA TYR A 249 8.44 -3.46 2.76
C TYR A 249 9.49 -3.29 1.67
N ASN A 250 10.14 -4.39 1.32
CA ASN A 250 11.05 -4.45 0.19
C ASN A 250 10.33 -5.09 -1.00
N VAL A 251 10.01 -4.27 -2.00
CA VAL A 251 9.31 -4.70 -3.21
C VAL A 251 10.34 -4.99 -4.29
N GLN A 252 10.40 -6.24 -4.71
CA GLN A 252 11.26 -6.72 -5.79
C GLN A 252 10.46 -6.77 -7.07
N VAL A 253 11.00 -6.26 -8.16
CA VAL A 253 10.32 -6.23 -9.46
C VAL A 253 11.26 -6.73 -10.54
N ALA A 254 10.75 -7.61 -11.42
CA ALA A 254 11.42 -7.98 -12.65
C ALA A 254 10.66 -7.40 -13.84
N VAL A 255 11.35 -6.61 -14.66
CA VAL A 255 10.79 -5.88 -15.80
C VAL A 255 11.44 -6.36 -17.08
N ASP A 256 10.66 -6.58 -18.14
CA ASP A 256 11.22 -6.92 -19.45
C ASP A 256 11.94 -5.71 -20.08
N THR A 257 13.01 -5.96 -20.83
CA THR A 257 13.87 -4.88 -21.34
C THR A 257 13.37 -4.22 -22.62
N LYS A 258 12.34 -4.77 -23.29
CA LYS A 258 11.89 -4.30 -24.60
C LYS A 258 10.59 -3.50 -24.54
N HIS A 259 9.61 -3.99 -23.80
CA HIS A 259 8.28 -3.38 -23.67
C HIS A 259 8.06 -2.75 -22.30
N HIS A 260 9.02 -2.87 -21.37
CA HIS A 260 8.99 -2.29 -20.03
C HIS A 260 7.80 -2.74 -19.19
N LEU A 261 7.33 -3.96 -19.43
CA LEU A 261 6.25 -4.60 -18.70
C LEU A 261 6.81 -5.35 -17.48
N ILE A 262 6.08 -5.26 -16.38
CA ILE A 262 6.38 -6.02 -15.18
C ILE A 262 6.05 -7.49 -15.44
N VAL A 263 7.07 -8.35 -15.36
CA VAL A 263 6.95 -9.80 -15.56
C VAL A 263 6.54 -10.48 -14.26
N THR A 264 7.16 -10.08 -13.15
CA THR A 264 6.84 -10.58 -11.82
C THR A 264 7.26 -9.58 -10.76
N HIS A 265 6.67 -9.68 -9.59
CA HIS A 265 6.97 -8.86 -8.42
C HIS A 265 6.80 -9.68 -7.14
N GLU A 266 7.52 -9.31 -6.10
CA GLU A 266 7.42 -9.91 -4.78
C GLU A 266 7.52 -8.83 -3.70
N VAL A 267 6.72 -8.94 -2.64
CA VAL A 267 6.77 -8.02 -1.50
C VAL A 267 7.34 -8.79 -0.32
N THR A 268 8.50 -8.37 0.18
CA THR A 268 9.22 -9.08 1.24
C THR A 268 9.51 -8.17 2.43
N ASN A 269 9.72 -8.79 3.58
CA ASN A 269 10.14 -8.11 4.81
C ASN A 269 11.67 -8.10 4.97
N VAL A 270 12.40 -8.59 3.96
CA VAL A 270 13.87 -8.67 3.97
C VAL A 270 14.44 -7.32 3.56
N GLY A 271 15.17 -6.68 4.48
CA GLY A 271 15.68 -5.32 4.27
C GLY A 271 16.77 -5.19 3.18
N SER A 272 17.40 -6.29 2.76
CA SER A 272 18.47 -6.30 1.76
C SER A 272 18.11 -7.07 0.50
N ASP A 273 18.71 -6.68 -0.63
CA ASP A 273 18.43 -7.27 -1.94
C ASP A 273 19.34 -8.48 -2.29
N ARG A 274 20.42 -8.70 -1.51
CA ARG A 274 21.44 -9.75 -1.70
C ARG A 274 20.95 -11.18 -1.92
N ALA A 275 19.77 -11.51 -1.41
CA ALA A 275 19.19 -12.85 -1.52
C ALA A 275 18.04 -12.92 -2.53
N GLN A 276 17.70 -11.79 -3.17
CA GLN A 276 16.48 -11.65 -3.97
C GLN A 276 16.71 -11.90 -5.46
N LEU A 277 17.96 -11.85 -5.94
CA LEU A 277 18.26 -12.03 -7.36
C LEU A 277 17.80 -13.39 -7.89
N SER A 278 18.21 -14.47 -7.21
CA SER A 278 17.93 -15.85 -7.65
C SER A 278 16.44 -16.20 -7.60
N PRO A 279 15.69 -15.93 -6.51
CA PRO A 279 14.25 -16.12 -6.48
C PRO A 279 13.52 -15.34 -7.59
N MET A 280 13.83 -14.05 -7.76
CA MET A 280 13.18 -13.20 -8.76
C MET A 280 13.48 -13.64 -10.18
N ALA A 281 14.74 -14.02 -10.48
CA ALA A 281 15.11 -14.52 -11.79
C ALA A 281 14.41 -15.85 -12.12
N LYS A 282 14.25 -16.75 -11.13
CA LYS A 282 13.51 -18.01 -11.31
C LYS A 282 12.03 -17.76 -11.58
N ALA A 283 11.40 -16.88 -10.80
CA ALA A 283 10.00 -16.51 -10.98
C ALA A 283 9.76 -15.83 -12.35
N ALA A 284 10.64 -14.90 -12.74
CA ALA A 284 10.56 -14.24 -14.05
C ALA A 284 10.71 -15.23 -15.20
N ARG A 285 11.64 -16.18 -15.08
CA ARG A 285 11.85 -17.24 -16.07
C ARG A 285 10.60 -18.10 -16.28
N GLU A 286 9.96 -18.49 -15.18
CA GLU A 286 8.72 -19.27 -15.21
C GLU A 286 7.57 -18.47 -15.83
N ALA A 287 7.37 -17.23 -15.39
CA ALA A 287 6.35 -16.32 -15.91
C ALA A 287 6.49 -16.10 -17.43
N MET A 288 7.72 -15.88 -17.93
CA MET A 288 7.99 -15.72 -19.35
C MET A 288 7.92 -17.03 -20.15
N GLY A 289 7.85 -18.19 -19.49
CA GLY A 289 7.85 -19.50 -20.14
C GLY A 289 9.15 -19.82 -20.89
N ARG A 290 10.30 -19.37 -20.39
CA ARG A 290 11.62 -19.57 -21.04
C ARG A 290 12.49 -20.55 -20.27
N LYS A 291 13.33 -21.33 -20.96
CA LYS A 291 14.29 -22.26 -20.30
C LYS A 291 15.51 -21.53 -19.72
N LYS A 292 15.97 -20.48 -20.41
CA LYS A 292 17.11 -19.64 -20.02
C LYS A 292 16.66 -18.20 -19.97
N LEU A 293 17.18 -17.44 -19.01
CA LEU A 293 16.87 -16.03 -18.78
C LEU A 293 18.17 -15.30 -18.45
N LYS A 294 18.39 -14.14 -19.05
CA LYS A 294 19.44 -13.20 -18.65
C LYS A 294 18.83 -12.17 -17.70
N ALA A 295 19.31 -12.14 -16.47
CA ALA A 295 18.92 -11.11 -15.50
C ALA A 295 20.00 -10.02 -15.44
N LEU A 296 19.57 -8.77 -15.46
CA LEU A 296 20.37 -7.58 -15.20
C LEU A 296 19.95 -7.07 -13.82
N ALA A 297 20.91 -6.77 -12.96
CA ALA A 297 20.64 -6.25 -11.62
C ALA A 297 21.77 -5.31 -11.20
N ASP A 298 21.52 -4.48 -10.20
CA ASP A 298 22.56 -3.62 -9.63
C ASP A 298 23.60 -4.44 -8.83
N ARG A 299 24.69 -3.78 -8.40
CA ARG A 299 25.74 -4.43 -7.61
C ARG A 299 25.29 -4.82 -6.18
N GLY A 300 24.14 -4.32 -5.72
CA GLY A 300 23.59 -4.58 -4.39
C GLY A 300 22.92 -5.94 -4.23
N TYR A 301 22.65 -6.62 -5.34
CA TYR A 301 22.07 -7.96 -5.44
C TYR A 301 23.05 -9.12 -5.20
#